data_AF-A0A538GJQ8-F1
#
_entry.id   AF-A0A538GJQ8-F1
#
_cell.length_a   1.000
_cell.length_b   1.000
_cell.length_c   1.000
_cell.angle_alpha   90.00
_cell.angle_beta   90.00
_cell.angle_gamma   90.00
#
_symmetry.space_group_name_H-M   'P 1'
#
loop_
_entity.id
_entity.type
_entity.pdbx_description
1 polymer ?
#
loop_
_entity_poly.entity_id
_entity_poly.type
_entity_poly.pdbx_seq_one_letter_code
_entity_poly.pdbx_strand_id
1 'polypeptide(L)' 'MEEDVRERIQKLLVTGDNRLKQGVDPAKARASWEQALALAREAGLEERIRPLVEVRLADLERPRG' A
#
# COMPACT_ATOMS: atom_id res chain seq x y z
N MET A 1 19.37 -6.24 4.37
CA MET A 1 19.53 -5.02 5.19
C MET A 1 18.16 -4.36 5.37
N GLU A 2 17.92 -3.52 6.38
CA GLU A 2 16.65 -2.75 6.51
C GLU A 2 16.29 -1.94 5.25
N GLU A 3 17.30 -1.55 4.47
CA GLU A 3 17.16 -0.82 3.21
C GLU A 3 16.36 -1.64 2.16
N ASP A 4 16.63 -2.94 2.07
CA ASP A 4 15.89 -3.87 1.18
C ASP A 4 14.42 -3.96 1.56
N VAL A 5 14.11 -3.87 2.86
CA VAL A 5 12.74 -3.94 3.36
C VAL A 5 11.99 -2.65 3.01
N ARG A 6 12.63 -1.49 3.21
CA ARG A 6 12.05 -0.19 2.82
C ARG A 6 11.78 -0.11 1.32
N GLU A 7 12.71 -0.58 0.50
CA GLU A 7 12.53 -0.63 -0.96
C GLU A 7 11.35 -1.53 -1.35
N ARG A 8 11.23 -2.70 -0.73
CA ARG A 8 10.10 -3.63 -0.97
C ARG A 8 8.76 -3.02 -0.58
N ILE A 9 8.68 -2.35 0.57
CA ILE A 9 7.48 -1.62 1.01
C ILE A 9 7.13 -0.54 -0.01
N GLN A 10 8.10 0.29 -0.41
CA GLN A 10 7.87 1.35 -1.40
C GLN A 10 7.36 0.79 -2.73
N LYS A 11 7.95 -0.31 -3.20
CA LYS A 11 7.52 -0.99 -4.43
C LYS A 11 6.07 -1.47 -4.34
N LEU A 12 5.66 -2.04 -3.22
CA LEU A 12 4.29 -2.49 -2.99
C LEU A 12 3.30 -1.32 -2.99
N LEU A 13 3.65 -0.20 -2.35
CA LEU A 13 2.83 1.01 -2.36
C LEU A 13 2.64 1.55 -3.78
N VAL A 14 3.73 1.74 -4.53
CA VAL A 14 3.70 2.21 -5.92
C VAL A 14 2.93 1.24 -6.83
N THR A 15 3.03 -0.06 -6.56
CA THR A 15 2.28 -1.08 -7.32
C THR A 15 0.77 -0.95 -7.09
N GLY A 16 0.33 -0.74 -5.86
CA GLY A 16 -1.08 -0.51 -5.55
C GLY A 16 -1.61 0.76 -6.23
N ASP A 17 -0.86 1.86 -6.14
CA ASP A 17 -1.22 3.14 -6.76
C ASP A 17 -1.31 3.02 -8.29
N ASN A 18 -0.36 2.32 -8.92
CA ASN A 18 -0.37 2.08 -10.36
C ASN A 18 -1.56 1.22 -10.79
N ARG A 19 -1.90 0.17 -10.03
CA ARG A 19 -3.08 -0.66 -10.29
C ARG A 19 -4.36 0.16 -10.27
N LEU A 20 -4.55 0.98 -9.23
CA LEU A 20 -5.70 1.85 -9.12
C LEU A 20 -5.74 2.89 -10.25
N LYS A 21 -4.61 3.51 -10.57
CA LYS A 21 -4.50 4.50 -11.65
C LYS A 21 -4.82 3.91 -13.02
N GLN A 22 -4.42 2.67 -13.27
CA GLN A 22 -4.64 1.95 -14.53
C GLN A 22 -6.05 1.34 -14.64
N GLY A 23 -6.91 1.51 -13.62
CA GLY A 23 -8.25 0.93 -13.61
C GLY A 23 -8.25 -0.60 -13.46
N VAL A 24 -7.16 -1.17 -12.93
CA VAL A 24 -7.14 -2.57 -12.51
C VAL A 24 -8.09 -2.73 -11.31
N ASP A 25 -8.62 -3.94 -11.15
CA ASP A 25 -9.43 -4.36 -10.01
C ASP A 25 -8.93 -3.72 -8.68
N PRO A 26 -9.78 -2.88 -8.02
CA PRO A 26 -9.49 -2.26 -6.74
C PRO A 26 -9.04 -3.24 -5.65
N ALA A 27 -9.51 -4.49 -5.67
CA ALA A 27 -9.09 -5.52 -4.73
C ALA A 27 -7.59 -5.83 -4.85
N LYS A 28 -7.02 -5.76 -6.07
CA LYS A 28 -5.58 -5.96 -6.30
C LYS A 28 -4.76 -4.76 -5.85
N ALA A 29 -5.29 -3.55 -5.97
CA ALA A 29 -4.65 -2.36 -5.40
C ALA A 29 -4.60 -2.47 -3.88
N ARG A 30 -5.75 -2.76 -3.25
CA ARG A 30 -5.91 -3.01 -1.81
C ARG A 30 -4.91 -4.05 -1.28
N ALA A 31 -4.84 -5.21 -1.92
CA ALA A 31 -3.93 -6.28 -1.51
C ALA A 31 -2.45 -5.85 -1.53
N SER A 32 -2.06 -4.94 -2.44
CA SER A 32 -0.68 -4.43 -2.50
C SER A 32 -0.34 -3.58 -1.29
N TRP A 33 -1.25 -2.69 -0.89
CA TRP A 33 -1.03 -1.81 0.27
C TRP A 33 -1.11 -2.59 1.58
N GLU A 34 -2.02 -3.57 1.69
CA GLU A 34 -2.09 -4.46 2.85
C GLU A 34 -0.80 -5.30 3.01
N GLN A 35 -0.22 -5.78 1.91
CA GLN A 35 1.10 -6.43 1.93
C GLN A 35 2.22 -5.47 2.36
N ALA A 36 2.19 -4.21 1.91
CA ALA A 36 3.15 -3.20 2.34
C ALA A 36 3.06 -2.96 3.86
N LEU A 37 1.83 -2.91 4.40
CA LEU A 37 1.59 -2.73 5.83
C LEU A 37 2.05 -3.94 6.64
N ALA A 38 1.77 -5.15 6.18
CA ALA A 38 2.23 -6.38 6.83
C ALA A 38 3.76 -6.42 6.93
N LEU A 39 4.45 -6.12 5.82
CA LEU A 39 5.92 -6.07 5.79
C LEU A 39 6.47 -4.94 6.68
N ALA A 40 5.79 -3.79 6.72
CA ALA A 40 6.15 -2.69 7.61
C ALA A 40 6.00 -3.08 9.09
N ARG A 41 4.97 -3.85 9.45
CA ARG A 41 4.77 -4.36 10.82
C ARG A 41 5.89 -5.32 11.22
N GLU A 42 6.22 -6.28 10.36
CA GLU A 42 7.33 -7.22 10.59
C GLU A 42 8.68 -6.51 10.79
N ALA A 43 8.85 -5.35 10.15
CA ALA A 43 10.06 -4.54 10.20
C ALA A 43 10.05 -3.43 11.27
N GLY A 44 8.98 -3.28 12.05
CA GLY A 44 8.85 -2.20 13.04
C GLY A 44 8.67 -0.80 12.42
N LEU A 45 8.25 -0.71 11.16
CA LEU A 45 8.02 0.53 10.41
C LEU A 45 6.54 0.89 10.28
N GLU A 46 5.65 0.15 10.95
CA GLU A 46 4.19 0.28 10.85
C GLU A 46 3.72 1.72 11.04
N GLU A 47 4.19 2.42 12.07
CA GLU A 47 3.81 3.80 12.38
C GLU A 47 4.04 4.78 11.21
N ARG A 48 5.03 4.50 10.36
CA ARG A 48 5.34 5.34 9.19
C ARG A 48 4.50 4.99 7.97
N ILE A 49 4.09 3.73 7.85
CA ILE A 49 3.46 3.18 6.63
C ILE A 49 1.94 3.13 6.77
N ARG A 50 1.43 2.85 7.96
CA ARG A 50 -0.01 2.76 8.27
C ARG A 50 -0.79 3.99 7.78
N PRO A 51 -0.39 5.25 8.07
CA PRO A 51 -1.16 6.41 7.61
C PRO A 51 -1.24 6.50 6.08
N LEU A 52 -0.18 6.08 5.37
CA LEU A 52 -0.16 6.07 3.91
C LEU A 52 -1.11 5.02 3.34
N VAL A 53 -1.21 3.86 3.97
CA VAL A 53 -2.11 2.78 3.54
C VAL A 53 -3.57 3.13 3.85
N GLU A 54 -3.84 3.68 5.03
CA GLU A 54 -5.20 4.06 5.45
C GLU A 54 -5.84 5.09 4.51
N VAL A 55 -5.09 6.12 4.09
CA VAL A 55 -5.58 7.10 3.10
C VAL A 55 -5.97 6.43 1.79
N ARG A 56 -5.18 5.44 1.33
CA ARG A 56 -5.38 4.76 0.04
C ARG A 56 -6.60 3.85 0.09
N LEU A 57 -6.80 3.17 1.22
CA LEU A 57 -7.98 2.34 1.43
C LEU A 57 -9.25 3.20 1.51
N ALA A 58 -9.19 4.34 2.20
CA ALA A 58 -10.29 5.30 2.24
C ALA A 58 -10.63 5.85 0.84
N ASP A 59 -9.61 6.12 0.00
CA ASP A 59 -9.81 6.54 -1.39
C ASP A 59 -10.51 5.47 -2.24
N LEU A 60 -10.32 4.17 -1.97
CA LEU A 60 -11.04 3.09 -2.65
C LEU A 60 -12.50 2.98 -2.21
N GLU A 61 -12.76 3.22 -0.93
CA GLU A 61 -14.11 3.12 -0.34
C GLU A 61 -14.98 4.33 -0.70
N ARG A 62 -14.37 5.44 -1.15
CA ARG A 62 -15.09 6.57 -1.71
C ARG A 62 -15.63 6.19 -3.10
N PRO A 63 -16.95 6.19 -3.32
CA PRO A 63 -17.49 6.07 -4.67
C PRO A 63 -16.96 7.25 -5.48
N ARG A 64 -16.29 6.96 -6.60
CA ARG A 64 -16.07 7.99 -7.62
C ARG A 64 -17.44 8.28 -8.21
N GLY A 65 -18.04 9.38 -7.76
CA GLY A 65 -19.28 9.92 -8.32
C GLY A 65 -19.12 10.25 -9.80
#